data_AF-A0A202C9W3-F1
#
_entry.id   AF-A0A202C9W3-F1
#
_cell.length_a   1.000
_cell.length_b   1.000
_cell.length_c   1.000
_cell.angle_alpha   90.00
_cell.angle_beta   90.00
_cell.angle_gamma   90.00
#
_symmetry.space_group_name_H-M   'P 1'
#
loop_
_entity.id
_entity.type
_entity.pdbx_description
1 polymer ?
#
loop_
_entity_poly.entity_id
_entity_poly.type
_entity_poly.pdbx_seq_one_letter_code
_entity_poly.pdbx_strand_id
1 'polypeptide(L)'
;MENQEYSVGLDIGTTKIVAIVGRRNAHGKIEVLGVGKAKSLGVHKGIVNNISQTINSIKAAVSEAQSSAGVPIRKVTVGIAGKHIRSLQHSDYIMREHPDKFITDDDIEALKDQVKKLVMLPGEEIIHVLPQEYKVDSEGEIQEPVGMHGKRLEANFHVVVGQMGSIRNIARCVREAGLEMEALTLEPLASSEAVLTKEEKEAGVAIVDIGGGTTDIAIFKDNIIRHTCVIPYGGGIITEDIKEGCSIIEKHAEQLKVKFGSAVPELEKDSTYVTIPGLHGRPDKEISLKTLAQIINARVEEILEMVNTELKAYGAFEQKKKLIAGIVLTGGGSNLKHLRQLANYTTGFDSRIGFANEYVANDKNQYLKGPEFATSIGLLMESLKIRDKKLNTVEDTPVLEKEQPENAAAQAAIETSQPAPQEVAPIQEQQPREEQHENKKAAKLTFGQSLMEKVKKFFEEVE
;
A
#
# COMPACT_ATOMS: atom_id res chain seq x y z
N MET A 1 -29.06 0.65 16.06
CA MET A 1 -28.29 0.16 14.89
C MET A 1 -27.00 -0.35 15.48
N GLU A 2 -26.87 -1.67 15.60
CA GLU A 2 -25.64 -2.29 16.10
C GLU A 2 -24.46 -1.78 15.27
N ASN A 3 -23.36 -1.50 15.96
CA ASN A 3 -22.12 -0.95 15.46
C ASN A 3 -21.47 -1.99 14.51
N GLN A 4 -22.05 -2.19 13.33
CA GLN A 4 -21.54 -3.14 12.36
C GLN A 4 -20.29 -2.54 11.75
N GLU A 5 -19.20 -3.04 12.29
CA GLU A 5 -17.86 -2.53 12.17
C GLU A 5 -17.27 -2.90 10.79
N TYR A 6 -16.86 -1.88 10.01
CA TYR A 6 -16.42 -2.01 8.61
C TYR A 6 -15.04 -1.37 8.40
N SER A 7 -14.43 -1.70 7.27
CA SER A 7 -13.17 -1.16 6.75
C SER A 7 -13.37 -0.67 5.32
N VAL A 8 -12.47 0.20 4.86
CA VAL A 8 -12.60 0.84 3.54
C VAL A 8 -11.26 0.86 2.82
N GLY A 9 -11.23 0.27 1.63
CA GLY A 9 -10.14 0.44 0.66
C GLY A 9 -10.46 1.55 -0.33
N LEU A 10 -9.50 2.44 -0.58
CA LEU A 10 -9.59 3.52 -1.57
C LEU A 10 -8.44 3.42 -2.57
N ASP A 11 -8.77 3.01 -3.78
CA ASP A 11 -7.86 2.92 -4.92
C ASP A 11 -7.97 4.19 -5.76
N ILE A 12 -6.87 4.96 -5.87
CA ILE A 12 -6.81 6.22 -6.61
C ILE A 12 -6.08 5.98 -7.96
N GLY A 13 -6.69 5.17 -8.80
CA GLY A 13 -6.16 4.82 -10.11
C GLY A 13 -6.16 5.95 -11.15
N THR A 14 -5.40 5.73 -12.23
CA THR A 14 -5.30 6.66 -13.37
C THR A 14 -6.58 6.75 -14.19
N THR A 15 -7.33 5.67 -14.35
CA THR A 15 -8.56 5.63 -15.16
C THR A 15 -9.83 5.77 -14.33
N LYS A 16 -9.82 5.20 -13.12
CA LYS A 16 -10.94 5.20 -12.19
C LYS A 16 -10.44 5.29 -10.75
N ILE A 17 -11.27 5.85 -9.88
CA ILE A 17 -11.12 5.78 -8.42
C ILE A 17 -12.19 4.82 -7.91
N VAL A 18 -11.81 3.90 -7.02
CA VAL A 18 -12.71 2.91 -6.46
C VAL A 18 -12.65 2.96 -4.93
N ALA A 19 -13.81 3.09 -4.29
CA ALA A 19 -13.97 2.93 -2.86
C ALA A 19 -14.77 1.64 -2.59
N ILE A 20 -14.22 0.73 -1.78
CA ILE A 20 -14.88 -0.52 -1.40
C ILE A 20 -15.03 -0.55 0.12
N VAL A 21 -16.26 -0.72 0.58
CA VAL A 21 -16.62 -0.89 1.99
C VAL A 21 -16.92 -2.36 2.24
N GLY A 22 -16.32 -2.93 3.27
CA GLY A 22 -16.59 -4.31 3.64
C GLY A 22 -16.20 -4.65 5.06
N ARG A 23 -16.50 -5.89 5.44
CA ARG A 23 -16.20 -6.46 6.76
C ARG A 23 -15.89 -7.94 6.65
N ARG A 24 -15.38 -8.54 7.72
CA ARG A 24 -15.34 -10.01 7.83
C ARG A 24 -16.69 -10.54 8.27
N ASN A 25 -17.12 -11.64 7.66
CA ASN A 25 -18.24 -12.43 8.15
C ASN A 25 -17.76 -13.44 9.22
N ALA A 26 -18.70 -14.20 9.80
CA ALA A 26 -18.41 -15.21 10.83
C ALA A 26 -17.46 -16.34 10.38
N HIS A 27 -17.23 -16.50 9.07
CA HIS A 27 -16.32 -17.50 8.49
C HIS A 27 -14.97 -16.89 8.07
N GLY A 28 -14.70 -15.63 8.45
CA GLY A 28 -13.45 -14.92 8.11
C GLY A 28 -13.37 -14.43 6.66
N LYS A 29 -14.40 -14.67 5.83
CA LYS A 29 -14.48 -14.18 4.45
C LYS A 29 -14.94 -12.73 4.40
N ILE A 30 -14.63 -12.05 3.31
CA ILE A 30 -14.97 -10.64 3.11
C ILE A 30 -16.40 -10.54 2.60
N GLU A 31 -17.23 -9.84 3.36
CA GLU A 31 -18.54 -9.37 2.94
C GLU A 31 -18.40 -7.91 2.46
N VAL A 32 -18.58 -7.70 1.16
CA VAL A 32 -18.63 -6.34 0.59
C VAL A 32 -20.01 -5.75 0.84
N LEU A 33 -20.03 -4.62 1.54
CA LEU A 33 -21.24 -3.89 1.92
C LEU A 33 -21.63 -2.86 0.85
N GLY A 34 -20.65 -2.18 0.25
CA GLY A 34 -20.90 -1.23 -0.82
C GLY A 34 -19.66 -0.86 -1.60
N VAL A 35 -19.88 -0.40 -2.83
CA VAL A 35 -18.82 0.01 -3.75
C VAL A 35 -19.23 1.30 -4.42
N GLY A 36 -18.25 2.18 -4.64
CA GLY A 36 -18.42 3.35 -5.47
C GLY A 36 -17.24 3.54 -6.40
N LYS A 37 -17.52 4.08 -7.59
CA LYS A 37 -16.56 4.23 -8.68
C LYS A 37 -16.75 5.58 -9.35
N ALA A 38 -15.64 6.29 -9.56
CA ALA A 38 -15.65 7.53 -10.31
C ALA A 38 -14.59 7.49 -11.41
N LYS A 39 -14.85 8.19 -12.52
CA LYS A 39 -13.80 8.44 -13.52
C LYS A 39 -12.70 9.27 -12.87
N SER A 40 -11.45 8.86 -13.04
CA SER A 40 -10.30 9.63 -12.56
C SER A 40 -9.98 10.72 -13.58
N LEU A 41 -9.95 11.98 -13.12
CA LEU A 41 -9.70 13.14 -13.97
C LEU A 41 -8.35 13.81 -13.69
N GLY A 42 -7.84 13.66 -12.46
CA GLY A 42 -6.64 14.37 -12.01
C GLY A 42 -5.39 13.51 -11.80
N VAL A 43 -5.45 12.22 -12.12
CA VAL A 43 -4.34 11.26 -11.94
C VAL A 43 -3.81 10.80 -13.28
N HIS A 44 -2.49 10.76 -13.43
CA HIS A 44 -1.82 10.28 -14.62
C HIS A 44 -0.59 9.44 -14.25
N LYS A 45 -0.54 8.18 -14.72
CA LYS A 45 0.56 7.24 -14.45
C LYS A 45 0.88 7.11 -12.95
N GLY A 46 -0.16 7.01 -12.12
CA GLY A 46 -0.07 6.91 -10.66
C GLY A 46 0.27 8.23 -9.93
N ILE A 47 0.41 9.36 -10.65
CA ILE A 47 0.74 10.65 -10.06
C ILE A 47 -0.47 11.58 -10.10
N VAL A 48 -0.75 12.24 -8.98
CA VAL A 48 -1.78 13.28 -8.90
C VAL A 48 -1.26 14.56 -9.56
N ASN A 49 -1.75 14.84 -10.77
CA ASN A 49 -1.42 16.05 -11.54
C ASN A 49 -2.38 17.21 -11.22
N ASN A 50 -3.65 16.91 -10.92
CA ASN A 50 -4.66 17.91 -10.58
C ASN A 50 -5.38 17.55 -9.28
N ILE A 51 -5.03 18.25 -8.20
CA ILE A 51 -5.57 18.05 -6.84
C ILE A 51 -7.09 18.21 -6.82
N SER A 52 -7.62 19.32 -7.34
CA SER A 52 -9.05 19.64 -7.28
C SER A 52 -9.92 18.60 -8.01
N GLN A 53 -9.48 18.18 -9.20
CA GLN A 53 -10.18 17.14 -9.96
C GLN A 53 -10.12 15.77 -9.27
N THR A 54 -8.99 15.46 -8.63
CA THR A 54 -8.83 14.22 -7.87
C THR A 54 -9.73 14.20 -6.64
N ILE A 55 -9.80 15.31 -5.88
CA ILE A 55 -10.72 15.45 -4.73
C ILE A 55 -12.17 15.21 -5.15
N ASN A 56 -12.62 15.83 -6.26
CA ASN A 56 -13.99 15.65 -6.74
C ASN A 56 -14.27 14.19 -7.15
N SER A 57 -13.29 13.53 -7.78
CA SER A 57 -13.40 12.12 -8.17
C SER A 57 -13.47 11.21 -6.94
N ILE A 58 -12.66 11.47 -5.90
CA ILE A 58 -12.71 10.75 -4.62
C ILE A 58 -14.08 10.94 -3.95
N LYS A 59 -14.56 12.18 -3.83
CA LYS A 59 -15.87 12.47 -3.23
C LYS A 59 -17.01 11.74 -3.94
N ALA A 60 -16.97 11.68 -5.27
CA ALA A 60 -17.97 10.95 -6.05
C ALA A 60 -17.95 9.44 -5.75
N ALA A 61 -16.77 8.80 -5.79
CA ALA A 61 -16.63 7.38 -5.49
C ALA A 61 -17.04 7.05 -4.04
N VAL A 62 -16.64 7.89 -3.08
CA VAL A 62 -16.98 7.71 -1.66
C VAL A 62 -18.47 7.90 -1.41
N SER A 63 -19.09 8.90 -2.03
CA SER A 63 -20.54 9.14 -1.91
C SER A 63 -21.36 7.96 -2.44
N GLU A 64 -20.96 7.39 -3.57
CA GLU A 64 -21.61 6.19 -4.12
C GLU A 64 -21.41 4.98 -3.19
N ALA A 65 -20.20 4.78 -2.68
CA ALA A 65 -19.89 3.69 -1.75
C ALA A 65 -20.70 3.80 -0.44
N GLN A 66 -20.80 5.00 0.14
CA GLN A 66 -21.62 5.27 1.33
C GLN A 66 -23.10 4.97 1.07
N SER A 67 -23.61 5.40 -0.08
CA SER A 67 -25.01 5.18 -0.45
C SER A 67 -25.31 3.70 -0.66
N SER A 68 -24.39 2.97 -1.31
CA SER A 68 -24.50 1.52 -1.51
C SER A 68 -24.40 0.73 -0.21
N ALA A 69 -23.54 1.15 0.73
CA ALA A 69 -23.30 0.44 1.98
C ALA A 69 -24.26 0.83 3.11
N GLY A 70 -24.91 2.00 3.03
CA GLY A 70 -25.76 2.53 4.09
C GLY A 70 -24.99 2.98 5.34
N VAL A 71 -23.67 3.23 5.22
CA VAL A 71 -22.80 3.65 6.33
C VAL A 71 -21.98 4.88 5.95
N PRO A 72 -21.67 5.79 6.89
CA PRO A 72 -20.76 6.90 6.63
C PRO A 72 -19.32 6.38 6.43
N ILE A 73 -18.49 7.00 5.60
CA ILE A 73 -17.07 6.63 5.45
C ILE A 73 -16.23 7.76 6.06
N ARG A 74 -15.26 7.39 6.92
CA ARG A 74 -14.34 8.35 7.57
C ARG A 74 -12.89 7.96 7.37
N LYS A 75 -12.52 6.73 7.72
CA LYS A 75 -11.16 6.20 7.59
C LYS A 75 -11.04 5.33 6.35
N VAL A 76 -9.93 5.48 5.63
CA VAL A 76 -9.62 4.73 4.41
C VAL A 76 -8.17 4.28 4.37
N THR A 77 -7.93 3.06 3.90
CA THR A 77 -6.60 2.61 3.46
C THR A 77 -6.44 2.91 1.98
N VAL A 78 -5.37 3.61 1.62
CA VAL A 78 -5.20 4.21 0.30
C VAL A 78 -4.09 3.52 -0.48
N GLY A 79 -4.33 3.23 -1.76
CA GLY A 79 -3.32 2.71 -2.67
C GLY A 79 -2.32 3.78 -3.12
N ILE A 80 -1.06 3.38 -3.29
CA ILE A 80 -0.03 4.17 -3.98
C ILE A 80 0.72 3.32 -5.00
N ALA A 81 0.91 3.86 -6.19
CA ALA A 81 1.68 3.29 -7.28
C ALA A 81 2.30 4.39 -8.15
N GLY A 82 3.20 4.01 -9.05
CA GLY A 82 3.80 4.92 -10.03
C GLY A 82 5.31 5.06 -9.90
N LYS A 83 5.92 5.72 -10.90
CA LYS A 83 7.37 5.90 -11.04
C LYS A 83 8.08 6.63 -9.90
N HIS A 84 7.32 7.17 -8.95
CA HIS A 84 7.83 7.86 -7.77
C HIS A 84 8.07 6.91 -6.60
N ILE A 85 7.82 5.61 -6.80
CA ILE A 85 8.15 4.53 -5.89
C ILE A 85 9.44 3.86 -6.35
N ARG A 86 10.30 3.56 -5.39
CA ARG A 86 11.56 2.84 -5.59
C ARG A 86 11.73 1.83 -4.47
N SER A 87 12.39 0.73 -4.79
CA SER A 87 12.65 -0.32 -3.82
C SER A 87 14.15 -0.51 -3.63
N LEU A 88 14.55 -0.81 -2.40
CA LEU A 88 15.95 -1.06 -2.05
C LEU A 88 16.02 -2.21 -1.04
N GLN A 89 17.16 -2.88 -1.03
CA GLN A 89 17.48 -3.91 -0.04
C GLN A 89 18.30 -3.27 1.07
N HIS A 90 17.96 -3.58 2.32
CA HIS A 90 18.68 -3.10 3.48
C HIS A 90 18.79 -4.19 4.54
N SER A 91 19.91 -4.27 5.25
CA SER A 91 20.09 -5.22 6.34
C SER A 91 20.38 -4.44 7.60
N ASP A 92 19.69 -4.79 8.69
CA ASP A 92 19.87 -4.12 9.98
C ASP A 92 19.68 -5.10 11.14
N TYR A 93 20.11 -4.70 12.35
CA TYR A 93 20.02 -5.54 13.55
C TYR A 93 19.70 -4.74 14.81
N ILE A 94 19.12 -5.42 15.79
CA ILE A 94 18.95 -4.95 17.17
C ILE A 94 19.66 -5.88 18.16
N MET A 95 20.04 -5.30 19.30
CA MET A 95 20.52 -6.05 20.46
C MET A 95 19.38 -6.18 21.45
N ARG A 96 19.02 -7.41 21.80
CA ARG A 96 17.92 -7.69 22.71
C ARG A 96 18.37 -7.54 24.16
N GLU A 97 17.53 -6.91 24.99
CA GLU A 97 17.82 -6.68 26.42
C GLU A 97 17.83 -7.98 27.24
N HIS A 98 17.00 -8.95 26.85
CA HIS A 98 16.86 -10.24 27.52
C HIS A 98 17.12 -11.41 26.56
N PRO A 99 18.38 -11.78 26.30
CA PRO A 99 18.74 -12.82 25.33
C PRO A 99 18.15 -14.19 25.63
N ASP A 100 17.97 -14.52 26.91
CA ASP A 100 17.43 -15.81 27.38
C ASP A 100 15.91 -15.92 27.22
N LYS A 101 15.22 -14.80 26.98
CA LYS A 101 13.77 -14.80 26.68
C LYS A 101 13.56 -15.05 25.20
N PHE A 102 12.43 -15.67 24.88
CA PHE A 102 11.99 -15.85 23.50
C PHE A 102 11.85 -14.52 22.77
N ILE A 103 12.24 -14.50 21.50
CA ILE A 103 11.98 -13.44 20.55
C ILE A 103 10.47 -13.34 20.36
N THR A 104 9.96 -12.12 20.40
CA THR A 104 8.55 -11.76 20.33
C THR A 104 8.27 -10.87 19.12
N ASP A 105 6.99 -10.68 18.77
CA ASP A 105 6.60 -9.71 17.74
C ASP A 105 7.08 -8.28 18.05
N ASP A 106 7.20 -7.92 19.33
CA ASP A 106 7.73 -6.63 19.76
C ASP A 106 9.21 -6.45 19.39
N ASP A 107 10.02 -7.53 19.47
CA ASP A 107 11.40 -7.51 19.00
C ASP A 107 11.46 -7.27 17.47
N ILE A 108 10.54 -7.87 16.72
CA ILE A 108 10.43 -7.70 15.27
C ILE A 108 10.00 -6.28 14.90
N GLU A 109 9.03 -5.72 15.63
CA GLU A 109 8.56 -4.36 15.39
C GLU A 109 9.62 -3.32 15.78
N ALA A 110 10.36 -3.55 16.87
CA ALA A 110 11.51 -2.71 17.25
C ALA A 110 12.59 -2.69 16.16
N LEU A 111 12.89 -3.85 15.56
CA LEU A 111 13.83 -3.93 14.44
C LEU A 111 13.30 -3.19 13.20
N LYS A 112 12.02 -3.36 12.84
CA LYS A 112 11.40 -2.61 11.73
C LYS A 112 11.42 -1.10 12.00
N ASP A 113 11.14 -0.67 13.22
CA ASP A 113 11.13 0.74 13.61
C ASP A 113 12.53 1.38 13.53
N GLN A 114 13.59 0.60 13.72
CA GLN A 114 14.95 1.05 13.45
C GLN A 114 15.14 1.35 11.96
N VAL A 115 14.73 0.44 11.08
CA VAL A 115 14.81 0.61 9.63
C VAL A 115 13.95 1.78 9.13
N LYS A 116 12.77 2.01 9.72
CA LYS A 116 11.90 3.15 9.40
C LYS A 116 12.59 4.52 9.67
N LYS A 117 13.62 4.56 10.53
CA LYS A 117 14.36 5.79 10.89
C LYS A 117 15.58 6.05 9.99
N LEU A 118 15.83 5.20 9.00
CA LEU A 118 16.93 5.39 8.07
C LEU A 118 16.81 6.72 7.33
N VAL A 119 17.94 7.40 7.18
CA VAL A 119 18.02 8.65 6.42
C VAL A 119 17.93 8.33 4.93
N MET A 120 16.85 8.76 4.29
CA MET A 120 16.64 8.64 2.85
C MET A 120 17.25 9.84 2.10
N LEU A 121 17.26 9.77 0.77
CA LEU A 121 17.65 10.92 -0.05
C LEU A 121 16.70 12.11 0.19
N PRO A 122 17.14 13.37 -0.01
CA PRO A 122 16.28 14.52 0.14
C PRO A 122 15.01 14.40 -0.72
N GLY A 123 13.84 14.48 -0.08
CA GLY A 123 12.57 14.34 -0.79
C GLY A 123 11.96 12.94 -0.77
N GLU A 124 12.63 11.95 -0.20
CA GLU A 124 12.16 10.55 -0.10
C GLU A 124 11.69 10.21 1.32
N GLU A 125 10.74 9.26 1.43
CA GLU A 125 10.22 8.72 2.68
C GLU A 125 9.95 7.21 2.54
N ILE A 126 10.18 6.45 3.61
CA ILE A 126 9.90 5.01 3.63
C ILE A 126 8.39 4.81 3.78
N ILE A 127 7.82 4.00 2.88
CA ILE A 127 6.40 3.61 2.91
C ILE A 127 6.24 2.25 3.58
N HIS A 128 7.05 1.26 3.17
CA HIS A 128 6.99 -0.10 3.70
C HIS A 128 8.37 -0.62 4.06
N VAL A 129 8.44 -1.34 5.19
CA VAL A 129 9.59 -2.12 5.61
C VAL A 129 9.14 -3.58 5.69
N LEU A 130 9.56 -4.38 4.71
CA LEU A 130 9.09 -5.75 4.55
C LEU A 130 10.27 -6.69 4.88
N PRO A 131 10.23 -7.39 6.02
CA PRO A 131 11.25 -8.37 6.35
C PRO A 131 11.31 -9.49 5.31
N GLN A 132 12.51 -9.98 5.03
CA GLN A 132 12.76 -11.12 4.15
C GLN A 132 13.28 -12.31 4.96
N GLU A 133 14.55 -12.23 5.37
CA GLU A 133 15.24 -13.30 6.07
C GLU A 133 15.83 -12.75 7.35
N TYR A 134 15.74 -13.53 8.41
CA TYR A 134 16.29 -13.21 9.72
C TYR A 134 17.58 -13.98 9.98
N LYS A 135 18.34 -13.44 10.92
CA LYS A 135 19.52 -14.05 11.50
C LYS A 135 19.49 -13.82 13.01
N VAL A 136 19.65 -14.89 13.77
CA VAL A 136 19.72 -14.87 15.23
C VAL A 136 21.13 -15.27 15.64
N ASP A 137 21.85 -14.33 16.23
CA ASP A 137 23.28 -14.43 16.54
C ASP A 137 24.13 -14.82 15.31
N SER A 138 24.54 -16.08 15.18
CA SER A 138 25.32 -16.59 14.05
C SER A 138 24.49 -17.42 13.06
N GLU A 139 23.29 -17.84 13.46
CA GLU A 139 22.40 -18.68 12.66
C GLU A 139 21.56 -17.82 11.73
N GLY A 140 21.68 -18.03 10.42
CA GLY A 140 20.98 -17.29 9.36
C GLY A 140 19.90 -18.10 8.67
N GLU A 141 19.34 -17.55 7.59
CA GLU A 141 18.30 -18.19 6.76
C GLU A 141 17.02 -18.55 7.54
N ILE A 142 16.74 -17.79 8.61
CA ILE A 142 15.56 -17.98 9.46
C ILE A 142 14.39 -17.20 8.84
N GLN A 143 13.26 -17.87 8.61
CA GLN A 143 12.03 -17.18 8.16
C GLN A 143 11.18 -16.69 9.32
N GLU A 144 11.05 -17.50 10.37
CA GLU A 144 10.23 -17.20 11.55
C GLU A 144 11.12 -17.22 12.81
N PRO A 145 11.59 -16.05 13.28
CA PRO A 145 12.45 -15.96 14.45
C PRO A 145 11.66 -15.93 15.77
N VAL A 146 10.34 -15.70 15.75
CA VAL A 146 9.53 -15.68 16.96
C VAL A 146 9.56 -17.05 17.65
N GLY A 147 9.80 -17.05 18.97
CA GLY A 147 9.99 -18.29 19.73
C GLY A 147 11.43 -18.82 19.77
N MET A 148 12.37 -18.19 19.06
CA MET A 148 13.81 -18.45 19.25
C MET A 148 14.37 -17.63 20.42
N HIS A 149 15.54 -17.97 20.94
CA HIS A 149 16.28 -17.14 21.90
C HIS A 149 17.59 -16.69 21.25
N GLY A 150 18.15 -15.58 21.72
CA GLY A 150 19.36 -15.01 21.13
C GLY A 150 19.55 -13.56 21.48
N LYS A 151 20.80 -13.10 21.38
CA LYS A 151 21.19 -11.75 21.79
C LYS A 151 21.06 -10.74 20.67
N ARG A 152 21.46 -11.12 19.46
CA ARG A 152 21.42 -10.27 18.26
C ARG A 152 20.36 -10.80 17.31
N LEU A 153 19.39 -9.96 16.99
CA LEU A 153 18.38 -10.22 15.96
C LEU A 153 18.67 -9.30 14.77
N GLU A 154 18.97 -9.90 13.63
CA GLU A 154 19.28 -9.22 12.38
C GLU A 154 18.28 -9.64 11.30
N ALA A 155 18.00 -8.77 10.34
CA ALA A 155 17.17 -9.12 9.19
C ALA A 155 17.55 -8.36 7.93
N ASN A 156 17.29 -9.01 6.79
CA ASN A 156 17.24 -8.38 5.47
C ASN A 156 15.83 -7.84 5.21
N PHE A 157 15.74 -6.64 4.65
CA PHE A 157 14.52 -5.91 4.41
C PHE A 157 14.41 -5.49 2.95
N HIS A 158 13.24 -5.75 2.37
CA HIS A 158 12.79 -5.04 1.20
C HIS A 158 12.12 -3.74 1.64
N VAL A 159 12.79 -2.62 1.39
CA VAL A 159 12.32 -1.29 1.78
C VAL A 159 11.72 -0.60 0.56
N VAL A 160 10.47 -0.18 0.69
CA VAL A 160 9.75 0.59 -0.33
C VAL A 160 9.81 2.06 0.06
N VAL A 161 10.34 2.88 -0.85
CA VAL A 161 10.55 4.31 -0.68
C VAL A 161 9.70 5.06 -1.70
N GLY A 162 9.10 6.18 -1.30
CA GLY A 162 8.36 7.06 -2.19
C GLY A 162 8.79 8.51 -2.10
N GLN A 163 8.54 9.27 -3.16
CA GLN A 163 8.73 10.72 -3.14
C GLN A 163 7.67 11.38 -2.25
N MET A 164 8.13 12.15 -1.25
CA MET A 164 7.28 12.88 -0.30
C MET A 164 6.26 13.78 -0.99
N GLY A 165 6.62 14.39 -2.13
CA GLY A 165 5.70 15.24 -2.89
C GLY A 165 4.45 14.49 -3.36
N SER A 166 4.63 13.30 -3.93
CA SER A 166 3.53 12.44 -4.39
C SER A 166 2.67 11.95 -3.23
N ILE A 167 3.31 11.51 -2.13
CA ILE A 167 2.63 11.05 -0.92
C ILE A 167 1.78 12.18 -0.32
N ARG A 168 2.34 13.39 -0.19
CA ARG A 168 1.62 14.57 0.33
C ARG A 168 0.45 14.95 -0.55
N ASN A 169 0.56 14.84 -1.87
CA ASN A 169 -0.54 15.13 -2.79
C ASN A 169 -1.71 14.15 -2.58
N ILE A 170 -1.43 12.85 -2.43
CA ILE A 170 -2.43 11.84 -2.10
C ILE A 170 -3.08 12.15 -0.75
N ALA A 171 -2.28 12.34 0.29
CA ALA A 171 -2.77 12.63 1.64
C ALA A 171 -3.63 13.91 1.69
N ARG A 172 -3.25 14.93 0.91
CA ARG A 172 -4.02 16.16 0.74
C ARG A 172 -5.37 15.91 0.08
N CYS A 173 -5.40 15.16 -1.03
CA CYS A 173 -6.63 14.81 -1.72
C CYS A 173 -7.61 14.06 -0.81
N VAL A 174 -7.12 13.10 -0.02
CA VAL A 174 -7.92 12.32 0.93
C VAL A 174 -8.49 13.23 2.03
N ARG A 175 -7.63 14.07 2.64
CA ARG A 175 -8.05 15.00 3.71
C ARG A 175 -9.09 16.01 3.23
N GLU A 176 -8.85 16.65 2.09
CA GLU A 176 -9.79 17.64 1.52
C GLU A 176 -11.06 17.00 0.93
N ALA A 177 -11.06 15.67 0.73
CA ALA A 177 -12.26 14.89 0.47
C ALA A 177 -13.13 14.64 1.72
N GLY A 178 -12.65 15.00 2.92
CA GLY A 178 -13.35 14.78 4.19
C GLY A 178 -13.03 13.42 4.82
N LEU A 179 -11.92 12.80 4.45
CA LEU A 179 -11.50 11.48 4.90
C LEU A 179 -10.20 11.54 5.71
N GLU A 180 -9.97 10.53 6.52
CA GLU A 180 -8.74 10.25 7.24
C GLU A 180 -8.02 9.07 6.59
N MET A 181 -6.75 9.26 6.23
CA MET A 181 -5.93 8.19 5.69
C MET A 181 -5.40 7.34 6.85
N GLU A 182 -5.90 6.12 6.99
CA GLU A 182 -5.49 5.18 8.04
C GLU A 182 -4.13 4.55 7.72
N ALA A 183 -3.92 4.20 6.45
CA ALA A 183 -2.68 3.64 5.96
C ALA A 183 -2.49 3.93 4.47
N LEU A 184 -1.23 3.87 4.03
CA LEU A 184 -0.83 3.98 2.64
C LEU A 184 -0.17 2.67 2.21
N THR A 185 -0.77 1.98 1.25
CA THR A 185 -0.37 0.62 0.86
C THR A 185 0.12 0.61 -0.57
N LEU A 186 1.27 -0.02 -0.81
CA LEU A 186 1.79 -0.20 -2.16
C LEU A 186 0.84 -1.10 -2.95
N GLU A 187 0.34 -0.64 -4.10
CA GLU A 187 -0.69 -1.34 -4.87
C GLU A 187 -0.33 -2.78 -5.26
N PRO A 188 0.88 -3.12 -5.75
CA PRO A 188 1.21 -4.51 -6.03
C PRO A 188 1.21 -5.42 -4.79
N LEU A 189 1.40 -4.89 -3.57
CA LEU A 189 1.17 -5.66 -2.34
C LEU A 189 -0.32 -5.95 -2.17
N ALA A 190 -1.16 -4.92 -2.27
CA ALA A 190 -2.60 -5.06 -2.16
C ALA A 190 -3.15 -6.06 -3.20
N SER A 191 -2.81 -5.88 -4.48
CA SER A 191 -3.23 -6.78 -5.55
C SER A 191 -2.78 -8.22 -5.27
N SER A 192 -1.57 -8.43 -4.74
CA SER A 192 -1.04 -9.76 -4.42
C SER A 192 -1.84 -10.48 -3.34
N GLU A 193 -2.33 -9.76 -2.33
CA GLU A 193 -3.17 -10.32 -1.27
C GLU A 193 -4.53 -10.76 -1.81
N ALA A 194 -5.05 -10.10 -2.84
CA ALA A 194 -6.35 -10.41 -3.41
C ALA A 194 -6.35 -11.58 -4.41
N VAL A 195 -5.23 -11.85 -5.09
CA VAL A 195 -5.24 -12.77 -6.26
C VAL A 195 -4.24 -13.93 -6.19
N LEU A 196 -3.25 -13.88 -5.29
CA LEU A 196 -2.26 -14.94 -5.13
C LEU A 196 -2.63 -15.86 -3.98
N THR A 197 -2.31 -17.14 -4.13
CA THR A 197 -2.37 -18.11 -3.03
C THR A 197 -1.04 -18.17 -2.27
N LYS A 198 -1.03 -18.82 -1.10
CA LYS A 198 0.20 -19.04 -0.34
C LYS A 198 1.15 -19.96 -1.10
N GLU A 199 0.63 -21.00 -1.73
CA GLU A 199 1.40 -21.98 -2.49
C GLU A 199 2.12 -21.31 -3.67
N GLU A 200 1.49 -20.34 -4.34
CA GLU A 200 2.14 -19.57 -5.41
C GLU A 200 3.26 -18.68 -4.88
N LYS A 201 3.02 -17.97 -3.76
CA LYS A 201 4.04 -17.14 -3.09
C LYS A 201 5.21 -17.98 -2.58
N GLU A 202 4.96 -19.21 -2.14
CA GLU A 202 5.99 -20.16 -1.73
C GLU A 202 6.81 -20.66 -2.93
N ALA A 203 6.14 -21.17 -3.96
CA ALA A 203 6.77 -21.75 -5.14
C ALA A 203 7.54 -20.74 -6.00
N GLY A 204 7.20 -19.46 -5.89
CA GLY A 204 7.80 -18.38 -6.66
C GLY A 204 6.87 -17.91 -7.77
N VAL A 205 6.39 -16.68 -7.68
CA VAL A 205 5.42 -16.08 -8.60
C VAL A 205 5.70 -14.60 -8.81
N ALA A 206 5.49 -14.12 -10.04
CA ALA A 206 5.41 -12.69 -10.32
C ALA A 206 3.95 -12.28 -10.52
N ILE A 207 3.46 -11.34 -9.74
CA ILE A 207 2.22 -10.64 -10.07
C ILE A 207 2.54 -9.45 -10.98
N VAL A 208 1.77 -9.31 -12.04
CA VAL A 208 1.87 -8.23 -13.03
C VAL A 208 0.49 -7.59 -13.16
N ASP A 209 0.32 -6.44 -12.51
CA ASP A 209 -0.92 -5.67 -12.49
C ASP A 209 -0.90 -4.63 -13.61
N ILE A 210 -1.60 -4.90 -14.72
CA ILE A 210 -1.69 -3.99 -15.85
C ILE A 210 -2.85 -3.04 -15.62
N GLY A 211 -2.56 -1.93 -14.96
CA GLY A 211 -3.50 -0.86 -14.65
C GLY A 211 -3.79 0.06 -15.84
N GLY A 212 -4.41 1.20 -15.56
CA GLY A 212 -4.73 2.20 -16.58
C GLY A 212 -3.53 3.03 -17.03
N GLY A 213 -2.64 3.40 -16.11
CA GLY A 213 -1.48 4.25 -16.37
C GLY A 213 -0.13 3.58 -16.10
N THR A 214 -0.13 2.48 -15.36
CA THR A 214 1.07 1.76 -14.88
C THR A 214 0.87 0.27 -15.08
N THR A 215 2.01 -0.44 -15.10
CA THR A 215 2.07 -1.89 -14.92
C THR A 215 2.95 -2.13 -13.70
N ASP A 216 2.35 -2.65 -12.65
CA ASP A 216 3.01 -2.84 -11.36
C ASP A 216 3.42 -4.30 -11.19
N ILE A 217 4.65 -4.54 -10.75
CA ILE A 217 5.25 -5.87 -10.62
C ILE A 217 5.63 -6.10 -9.16
N ALA A 218 5.26 -7.26 -8.62
CA ALA A 218 5.86 -7.79 -7.41
C ALA A 218 6.22 -9.26 -7.59
N ILE A 219 7.37 -9.66 -7.05
CA ILE A 219 7.85 -11.04 -7.10
C ILE A 219 7.89 -11.59 -5.69
N PHE A 220 7.24 -12.73 -5.49
CA PHE A 220 7.23 -13.46 -4.23
C PHE A 220 7.95 -14.80 -4.43
N LYS A 221 8.69 -15.23 -3.41
CA LYS A 221 9.28 -16.57 -3.33
C LYS A 221 9.51 -16.93 -1.88
N ASP A 222 9.26 -18.18 -1.50
CA ASP A 222 9.36 -18.65 -0.12
C ASP A 222 8.47 -17.84 0.83
N ASN A 223 7.27 -17.46 0.36
CA ASN A 223 6.28 -16.63 1.07
C ASN A 223 6.72 -15.19 1.40
N ILE A 224 7.89 -14.76 0.93
CA ILE A 224 8.39 -13.40 1.14
C ILE A 224 8.46 -12.63 -0.17
N ILE A 225 8.31 -11.31 -0.07
CA ILE A 225 8.47 -10.43 -1.21
C ILE A 225 9.95 -10.24 -1.53
N ARG A 226 10.33 -10.50 -2.77
CA ARG A 226 11.72 -10.46 -3.22
C ARG A 226 12.04 -9.22 -4.04
N HIS A 227 11.08 -8.73 -4.83
CA HIS A 227 11.29 -7.62 -5.75
C HIS A 227 9.98 -6.88 -6.03
N THR A 228 10.06 -5.57 -6.26
CA THR A 228 8.94 -4.75 -6.73
C THR A 228 9.44 -3.73 -7.75
N CYS A 229 8.63 -3.46 -8.77
CA CYS A 229 8.94 -2.51 -9.83
C CYS A 229 7.65 -1.90 -10.39
N VAL A 230 7.73 -0.70 -10.95
CA VAL A 230 6.62 -0.03 -11.62
C VAL A 230 7.05 0.44 -13.00
N ILE A 231 6.34 -0.03 -14.03
CA ILE A 231 6.51 0.40 -15.41
C ILE A 231 5.46 1.49 -15.70
N PRO A 232 5.84 2.68 -16.20
CA PRO A 232 4.91 3.82 -16.41
C PRO A 232 4.09 3.70 -17.71
N TYR A 233 3.61 2.49 -18.00
CA TYR A 233 2.74 2.14 -19.13
C TYR A 233 1.66 1.16 -18.67
N GLY A 234 0.43 1.40 -19.08
CA GLY A 234 -0.72 0.53 -18.80
C GLY A 234 -1.73 0.57 -19.93
N GLY A 235 -2.98 0.24 -19.68
CA GLY A 235 -4.02 0.16 -20.72
C GLY A 235 -4.33 1.48 -21.43
N GLY A 236 -3.98 2.63 -20.87
CA GLY A 236 -4.22 3.95 -21.46
C GLY A 236 -3.33 4.26 -22.66
N ILE A 237 -2.07 3.78 -22.69
CA ILE A 237 -1.20 3.99 -23.86
C ILE A 237 -1.69 3.18 -25.06
N ILE A 238 -2.25 1.98 -24.83
CA ILE A 238 -2.91 1.18 -25.86
C ILE A 238 -4.07 1.95 -26.49
N THR A 239 -4.87 2.64 -25.67
CA THR A 239 -5.98 3.48 -26.16
C THR A 239 -5.48 4.64 -27.01
N GLU A 240 -4.37 5.25 -26.63
CA GLU A 240 -3.73 6.33 -27.38
C GLU A 240 -3.27 5.84 -28.76
N ASP A 241 -2.60 4.68 -28.82
CA ASP A 241 -2.15 4.10 -30.10
C ASP A 241 -3.34 3.74 -31.01
N ILE A 242 -4.43 3.23 -30.46
CA ILE A 242 -5.67 2.97 -31.22
C ILE A 242 -6.26 4.30 -31.72
N LYS A 243 -6.29 5.33 -30.87
CA LYS A 243 -6.80 6.66 -31.24
C LYS A 243 -6.05 7.22 -32.45
N GLU A 244 -4.72 7.15 -32.41
CA GLU A 244 -3.85 7.64 -33.49
C GLU A 244 -3.92 6.73 -34.73
N GLY A 245 -3.67 5.43 -34.56
CA GLY A 245 -3.62 4.45 -35.65
C GLY A 245 -4.95 4.25 -36.37
N CYS A 246 -6.08 4.36 -35.64
CA CYS A 246 -7.40 4.33 -36.24
C CYS A 246 -7.97 5.73 -36.51
N SER A 247 -7.27 6.82 -36.18
CA SER A 247 -7.72 8.22 -36.37
C SER A 247 -9.16 8.47 -35.90
N ILE A 248 -9.48 8.05 -34.68
CA ILE A 248 -10.78 8.20 -34.03
C ILE A 248 -10.61 8.98 -32.73
N ILE A 249 -11.72 9.38 -32.08
CA ILE A 249 -11.64 10.02 -30.77
C ILE A 249 -11.38 8.99 -29.66
N GLU A 250 -10.74 9.44 -28.58
CA GLU A 250 -10.35 8.61 -27.43
C GLU A 250 -11.50 7.77 -26.86
N LYS A 251 -12.70 8.37 -26.78
CA LYS A 251 -13.91 7.65 -26.33
C LYS A 251 -14.21 6.41 -27.18
N HIS A 252 -14.06 6.50 -28.50
CA HIS A 252 -14.29 5.37 -29.39
C HIS A 252 -13.11 4.40 -29.38
N ALA A 253 -11.87 4.88 -29.24
CA ALA A 253 -10.70 4.03 -29.07
C ALA A 253 -10.80 3.13 -27.84
N GLU A 254 -11.19 3.69 -26.68
CA GLU A 254 -11.37 2.90 -25.45
C GLU A 254 -12.50 1.87 -25.61
N GLN A 255 -13.60 2.26 -26.25
CA GLN A 255 -14.72 1.36 -26.51
C GLN A 255 -14.32 0.21 -27.45
N LEU A 256 -13.53 0.49 -28.49
CA LEU A 256 -12.99 -0.54 -29.37
C LEU A 256 -12.08 -1.50 -28.61
N LYS A 257 -11.13 -0.96 -27.84
CA LYS A 257 -10.18 -1.74 -27.03
C LYS A 257 -10.92 -2.69 -26.08
N VAL A 258 -11.89 -2.18 -25.31
CA VAL A 258 -12.60 -2.98 -24.30
C VAL A 258 -13.52 -4.02 -24.94
N LYS A 259 -14.20 -3.71 -26.04
CA LYS A 259 -15.18 -4.64 -26.65
C LYS A 259 -14.56 -5.64 -27.61
N PHE A 260 -13.56 -5.22 -28.37
CA PHE A 260 -13.03 -5.98 -29.52
C PHE A 260 -11.52 -6.17 -29.48
N GLY A 261 -10.82 -5.62 -28.49
CA GLY A 261 -9.37 -5.72 -28.39
C GLY A 261 -8.89 -7.17 -28.23
N SER A 262 -7.78 -7.46 -28.89
CA SER A 262 -7.09 -8.75 -28.88
C SER A 262 -5.59 -8.50 -28.94
N ALA A 263 -4.81 -9.24 -28.15
CA ALA A 263 -3.36 -9.13 -28.07
C ALA A 263 -2.63 -9.95 -29.15
N VAL A 264 -3.33 -10.82 -29.88
CA VAL A 264 -2.72 -11.73 -30.87
C VAL A 264 -3.45 -11.57 -32.22
N PRO A 265 -2.86 -10.83 -33.18
CA PRO A 265 -3.51 -10.50 -34.45
C PRO A 265 -3.83 -11.72 -35.32
N GLU A 266 -3.02 -12.79 -35.24
CA GLU A 266 -3.15 -14.00 -36.05
C GLU A 266 -4.43 -14.79 -35.75
N LEU A 267 -5.05 -14.55 -34.60
CA LEU A 267 -6.31 -15.18 -34.19
C LEU A 267 -7.54 -14.42 -34.70
N GLU A 268 -7.36 -13.22 -35.25
CA GLU A 268 -8.45 -12.42 -35.83
C GLU A 268 -8.68 -12.74 -37.31
N LYS A 269 -9.96 -12.76 -37.72
CA LYS A 269 -10.34 -13.00 -39.11
C LYS A 269 -10.19 -11.73 -39.94
N ASP A 270 -9.61 -11.85 -41.13
CA ASP A 270 -9.43 -10.73 -42.08
C ASP A 270 -10.75 -10.04 -42.47
N SER A 271 -11.86 -10.79 -42.48
CA SER A 271 -13.18 -10.31 -42.91
C SER A 271 -14.01 -9.65 -41.81
N THR A 272 -13.46 -9.43 -40.61
CA THR A 272 -14.23 -8.85 -39.49
C THR A 272 -13.93 -7.37 -39.31
N TYR A 273 -14.99 -6.56 -39.36
CA TYR A 273 -14.93 -5.10 -39.26
C TYR A 273 -15.89 -4.59 -38.20
N VAL A 274 -15.57 -3.42 -37.65
CA VAL A 274 -16.45 -2.65 -36.77
C VAL A 274 -16.60 -1.25 -37.34
N THR A 275 -17.85 -0.80 -37.48
CA THR A 275 -18.19 0.54 -37.93
C THR A 275 -18.23 1.50 -36.75
N ILE A 276 -17.46 2.58 -36.84
CA ILE A 276 -17.42 3.67 -35.87
C ILE A 276 -18.04 4.92 -36.50
N PRO A 277 -18.98 5.58 -35.79
CA PRO A 277 -19.60 6.80 -36.28
C PRO A 277 -18.57 7.88 -36.65
N GLY A 278 -18.75 8.50 -37.80
CA GLY A 278 -17.95 9.65 -38.20
C GLY A 278 -18.18 10.87 -37.30
N LEU A 279 -17.19 11.75 -37.21
CA LEU A 279 -17.36 13.05 -36.54
C LEU A 279 -18.24 13.97 -37.39
N HIS A 280 -19.20 14.66 -36.77
CA HIS A 280 -20.10 15.69 -37.34
C HIS A 280 -19.98 15.90 -38.87
N GLY A 281 -20.81 15.18 -39.64
CA GLY A 281 -20.89 15.32 -41.09
C GLY A 281 -19.83 14.55 -41.89
N ARG A 282 -18.91 13.84 -41.24
CA ARG A 282 -18.01 12.87 -41.87
C ARG A 282 -18.66 11.49 -41.96
N PRO A 283 -18.32 10.70 -42.99
CA PRO A 283 -18.81 9.32 -43.10
C PRO A 283 -18.29 8.46 -41.95
N ASP A 284 -19.02 7.38 -41.69
CA ASP A 284 -18.60 6.35 -40.76
C ASP A 284 -17.28 5.71 -41.20
N LYS A 285 -16.51 5.26 -40.21
CA LYS A 285 -15.22 4.61 -40.44
C LYS A 285 -15.34 3.12 -40.12
N GLU A 286 -14.96 2.28 -41.07
CA GLU A 286 -14.83 0.84 -40.84
C GLU A 286 -13.40 0.52 -40.40
N ILE A 287 -13.28 -0.22 -39.30
CA ILE A 287 -12.00 -0.64 -38.74
C ILE A 287 -11.95 -2.16 -38.72
N SER A 288 -10.93 -2.73 -39.36
CA SER A 288 -10.65 -4.17 -39.30
C SER A 288 -10.22 -4.57 -37.89
N LEU A 289 -10.79 -5.66 -37.36
CA LEU A 289 -10.36 -6.20 -36.07
C LEU A 289 -8.91 -6.70 -36.08
N LYS A 290 -8.43 -7.16 -37.24
CA LYS A 290 -7.03 -7.57 -37.39
C LYS A 290 -6.09 -6.38 -37.28
N THR A 291 -6.42 -5.25 -37.92
CA THR A 291 -5.65 -4.00 -37.78
C THR A 291 -5.70 -3.47 -36.35
N LEU A 292 -6.86 -3.51 -35.69
CA LEU A 292 -6.98 -3.16 -34.28
C LEU A 292 -6.06 -4.03 -33.42
N ALA A 293 -6.06 -5.35 -33.64
CA ALA A 293 -5.22 -6.28 -32.90
C ALA A 293 -3.73 -6.04 -33.17
N GLN A 294 -3.32 -5.68 -34.39
CA GLN A 294 -1.93 -5.32 -34.70
C GLN A 294 -1.44 -4.12 -33.89
N ILE A 295 -2.26 -3.06 -33.78
CA ILE A 295 -1.92 -1.88 -32.97
C ILE A 295 -1.79 -2.26 -31.50
N ILE A 296 -2.75 -3.04 -30.99
CA ILE A 296 -2.75 -3.48 -29.59
C ILE A 296 -1.54 -4.37 -29.30
N ASN A 297 -1.27 -5.35 -30.16
CA ASN A 297 -0.18 -6.30 -30.02
C ASN A 297 1.17 -5.59 -29.90
N ALA A 298 1.47 -4.64 -30.78
CA ALA A 298 2.72 -3.88 -30.75
C ALA A 298 2.98 -3.22 -29.39
N ARG A 299 1.93 -2.62 -28.78
CA ARG A 299 2.08 -1.97 -27.47
C ARG A 299 2.13 -2.95 -26.32
N VAL A 300 1.32 -4.01 -26.37
CA VAL A 300 1.28 -5.01 -25.30
C VAL A 300 2.57 -5.82 -25.27
N GLU A 301 3.14 -6.15 -26.44
CA GLU A 301 4.44 -6.81 -26.56
C GLU A 301 5.53 -5.97 -25.90
N GLU A 302 5.61 -4.67 -26.21
CA GLU A 302 6.57 -3.76 -25.57
C GLU A 302 6.42 -3.73 -24.03
N ILE A 303 5.19 -3.68 -23.51
CA ILE A 303 4.93 -3.75 -22.06
C ILE A 303 5.44 -5.08 -21.49
N LEU A 304 5.16 -6.20 -22.15
CA LEU A 304 5.59 -7.53 -21.70
C LEU A 304 7.11 -7.72 -21.83
N GLU A 305 7.77 -7.08 -22.78
CA GLU A 305 9.24 -7.05 -22.89
C GLU A 305 9.88 -6.28 -21.73
N MET A 306 9.29 -5.16 -21.32
CA MET A 306 9.72 -4.45 -20.11
C MET A 306 9.50 -5.30 -18.86
N VAL A 307 8.36 -5.99 -18.73
CA VAL A 307 8.12 -6.96 -17.66
C VAL A 307 9.19 -8.07 -17.68
N ASN A 308 9.48 -8.64 -18.84
CA ASN A 308 10.50 -9.69 -18.98
C ASN A 308 11.91 -9.19 -18.60
N THR A 309 12.21 -7.92 -18.87
CA THR A 309 13.47 -7.29 -18.48
C THR A 309 13.60 -7.23 -16.95
N GLU A 310 12.53 -6.87 -16.24
CA GLU A 310 12.50 -6.87 -14.77
C GLU A 310 12.61 -8.29 -14.19
N LEU A 311 11.94 -9.27 -14.79
CA LEU A 311 12.08 -10.69 -14.40
C LEU A 311 13.53 -11.17 -14.56
N LYS A 312 14.21 -10.78 -15.64
CA LYS A 312 15.64 -11.08 -15.84
C LYS A 312 16.51 -10.38 -14.82
N ALA A 313 16.25 -9.10 -14.52
CA ALA A 313 17.00 -8.33 -13.53
C ALA A 313 16.89 -8.91 -12.12
N TYR A 314 15.72 -9.44 -11.75
CA TYR A 314 15.56 -10.19 -10.49
C TYR A 314 16.39 -11.49 -10.47
N GLY A 315 16.53 -12.14 -11.63
CA GLY A 315 17.16 -13.45 -11.81
C GLY A 315 16.15 -14.59 -11.94
N ALA A 316 14.92 -14.34 -12.40
CA ALA A 316 13.85 -15.34 -12.50
C ALA A 316 14.20 -16.57 -13.37
N PHE A 317 15.23 -16.47 -14.21
CA PHE A 317 15.69 -17.55 -15.09
C PHE A 317 16.79 -18.42 -14.44
N GLU A 318 17.33 -17.99 -13.30
CA GLU A 318 18.32 -18.75 -12.53
C GLU A 318 17.63 -19.88 -11.75
N GLN A 319 18.29 -21.03 -11.62
CA GLN A 319 17.71 -22.18 -10.92
C GLN A 319 17.25 -21.85 -9.49
N LYS A 320 18.04 -21.07 -8.75
CA LYS A 320 17.75 -20.70 -7.36
C LYS A 320 16.59 -19.71 -7.23
N LYS A 321 16.33 -18.88 -8.24
CA LYS A 321 15.31 -17.80 -8.21
C LYS A 321 14.15 -18.06 -9.17
N LYS A 322 14.09 -19.25 -9.75
CA LYS A 322 13.02 -19.65 -10.66
C LYS A 322 11.65 -19.45 -10.03
N LEU A 323 10.75 -18.88 -10.82
CA LEU A 323 9.34 -18.68 -10.49
C LEU A 323 8.55 -19.90 -10.96
N ILE A 324 8.39 -20.88 -10.06
CA ILE A 324 7.75 -22.17 -10.42
C ILE A 324 6.27 -21.97 -10.73
N ALA A 325 5.58 -21.07 -10.01
CA ALA A 325 4.19 -20.71 -10.27
C ALA A 325 4.01 -19.71 -11.42
N GLY A 326 5.11 -19.23 -12.03
CA GLY A 326 5.07 -18.38 -13.22
C GLY A 326 4.55 -16.97 -12.95
N ILE A 327 3.63 -16.49 -13.79
CA ILE A 327 3.12 -15.11 -13.78
C ILE A 327 1.61 -15.08 -13.54
N VAL A 328 1.16 -14.21 -12.63
CA VAL A 328 -0.27 -13.90 -12.45
C VAL A 328 -0.54 -12.49 -12.97
N LEU A 329 -1.29 -12.41 -14.06
CA LEU A 329 -1.71 -11.16 -14.71
C LEU A 329 -2.99 -10.64 -14.05
N THR A 330 -3.01 -9.39 -13.58
CA THR A 330 -4.20 -8.76 -13.00
C THR A 330 -4.39 -7.33 -13.49
N GLY A 331 -5.35 -6.58 -12.93
CA GLY A 331 -5.67 -5.23 -13.36
C GLY A 331 -6.59 -5.17 -14.58
N GLY A 332 -7.03 -3.97 -14.92
CA GLY A 332 -7.99 -3.77 -16.01
C GLY A 332 -7.47 -4.16 -17.39
N GLY A 333 -6.16 -4.02 -17.63
CA GLY A 333 -5.51 -4.45 -18.87
C GLY A 333 -5.51 -5.96 -19.06
N SER A 334 -5.62 -6.74 -17.99
CA SER A 334 -5.65 -8.20 -18.04
C SER A 334 -6.95 -8.78 -18.61
N ASN A 335 -7.97 -7.95 -18.82
CA ASN A 335 -9.19 -8.32 -19.54
C ASN A 335 -9.00 -8.41 -21.07
N LEU A 336 -7.84 -8.01 -21.60
CA LEU A 336 -7.57 -8.07 -23.03
C LEU A 336 -7.51 -9.52 -23.52
N LYS A 337 -8.24 -9.82 -24.60
CA LYS A 337 -8.26 -11.18 -25.17
C LYS A 337 -6.86 -11.59 -25.62
N HIS A 338 -6.53 -12.85 -25.39
CA HIS A 338 -5.26 -13.47 -25.79
C HIS A 338 -3.99 -12.90 -25.13
N LEU A 339 -4.13 -12.04 -24.11
CA LEU A 339 -2.98 -11.50 -23.37
C LEU A 339 -2.13 -12.61 -22.75
N ARG A 340 -2.76 -13.63 -22.17
CA ARG A 340 -2.08 -14.77 -21.54
C ARG A 340 -1.15 -15.49 -22.52
N GLN A 341 -1.62 -15.72 -23.75
CA GLN A 341 -0.85 -16.38 -24.80
C GLN A 341 0.38 -15.56 -25.18
N LEU A 342 0.20 -14.24 -25.36
CA LEU A 342 1.30 -13.34 -25.65
C LEU A 342 2.29 -13.27 -24.49
N ALA A 343 1.81 -13.17 -23.24
CA ALA A 343 2.66 -13.18 -22.05
C ALA A 343 3.51 -14.46 -21.93
N ASN A 344 2.91 -15.63 -22.17
CA ASN A 344 3.65 -16.90 -22.19
C ASN A 344 4.73 -16.90 -23.27
N TYR A 345 4.41 -16.40 -24.47
CA TYR A 345 5.35 -16.34 -25.59
C TYR A 345 6.51 -15.38 -25.31
N THR A 346 6.22 -14.15 -24.88
CA THR A 346 7.23 -13.09 -24.68
C THR A 346 8.12 -13.36 -23.47
N THR A 347 7.58 -13.93 -22.38
CA THR A 347 8.33 -14.12 -21.13
C THR A 347 8.92 -15.52 -20.97
N GLY A 348 8.35 -16.53 -21.63
CA GLY A 348 8.72 -17.94 -21.45
C GLY A 348 8.21 -18.57 -20.15
N PHE A 349 7.39 -17.86 -19.36
CA PHE A 349 6.74 -18.38 -18.16
C PHE A 349 5.27 -18.70 -18.42
N ASP A 350 4.74 -19.74 -17.77
CA ASP A 350 3.31 -19.95 -17.74
C ASP A 350 2.61 -18.82 -17.00
N SER A 351 1.50 -18.34 -17.54
CA SER A 351 0.69 -17.30 -16.92
C SER A 351 -0.77 -17.69 -16.75
N ARG A 352 -1.40 -17.08 -15.75
CA ARG A 352 -2.86 -17.10 -15.54
C ARG A 352 -3.39 -15.70 -15.25
N ILE A 353 -4.70 -15.52 -15.41
CA ILE A 353 -5.37 -14.29 -14.97
C ILE A 353 -5.70 -14.42 -13.48
N GLY A 354 -5.38 -13.39 -12.70
CA GLY A 354 -5.69 -13.25 -11.28
C GLY A 354 -7.10 -12.72 -11.07
N PHE A 355 -7.94 -13.49 -10.36
CA PHE A 355 -9.28 -13.07 -9.98
C PHE A 355 -9.40 -13.08 -8.46
N ALA A 356 -10.11 -12.11 -7.88
CA ALA A 356 -10.29 -11.98 -6.43
C ALA A 356 -11.40 -12.89 -5.87
N ASN A 357 -11.56 -14.09 -6.44
CA ASN A 357 -12.75 -14.94 -6.26
C ASN A 357 -12.84 -15.58 -4.88
N GLU A 358 -11.68 -15.92 -4.28
CA GLU A 358 -11.62 -16.77 -3.11
C GLU A 358 -12.00 -16.03 -1.82
N TYR A 359 -11.79 -14.71 -1.80
CA TYR A 359 -11.90 -13.89 -0.60
C TYR A 359 -13.27 -13.22 -0.43
N VAL A 360 -14.05 -13.07 -1.51
CA VAL A 360 -15.35 -12.37 -1.50
C VAL A 360 -16.51 -13.36 -1.38
N ALA A 361 -17.27 -13.27 -0.29
CA ALA A 361 -18.34 -14.22 0.03
C ALA A 361 -19.67 -13.99 -0.71
N ASN A 362 -19.90 -12.81 -1.30
CA ASN A 362 -21.25 -12.36 -1.67
C ASN A 362 -21.53 -12.39 -3.19
N ASP A 363 -22.64 -13.01 -3.60
CA ASP A 363 -23.05 -13.14 -5.01
C ASP A 363 -23.58 -11.83 -5.63
N LYS A 364 -24.04 -10.88 -4.81
CA LYS A 364 -24.59 -9.60 -5.32
C LYS A 364 -23.57 -8.74 -6.06
N ASN A 365 -22.28 -8.98 -5.84
CA ASN A 365 -21.19 -8.21 -6.41
C ASN A 365 -20.23 -9.06 -7.24
N GLN A 366 -20.75 -10.03 -8.02
CA GLN A 366 -19.92 -10.91 -8.86
C GLN A 366 -18.99 -10.14 -9.81
N TYR A 367 -19.33 -8.94 -10.27
CA TYR A 367 -18.42 -8.16 -11.12
C TYR A 367 -17.12 -7.72 -10.41
N LEU A 368 -17.11 -7.66 -9.07
CA LEU A 368 -15.91 -7.32 -8.29
C LEU A 368 -14.84 -8.42 -8.31
N LYS A 369 -15.22 -9.61 -8.77
CA LYS A 369 -14.30 -10.73 -8.97
C LYS A 369 -13.31 -10.50 -10.12
N GLY A 370 -13.62 -9.55 -11.01
CA GLY A 370 -12.78 -9.20 -12.15
C GLY A 370 -11.39 -8.69 -11.74
N PRO A 371 -10.37 -8.90 -12.59
CA PRO A 371 -8.99 -8.49 -12.31
C PRO A 371 -8.86 -6.98 -12.09
N GLU A 372 -9.77 -6.18 -12.65
CA GLU A 372 -9.77 -4.72 -12.49
C GLU A 372 -10.14 -4.21 -11.09
N PHE A 373 -10.51 -5.09 -10.15
CA PHE A 373 -10.80 -4.74 -8.75
C PHE A 373 -9.84 -5.39 -7.75
N ALA A 374 -8.82 -6.13 -8.24
CA ALA A 374 -7.84 -6.81 -7.39
C ALA A 374 -7.19 -5.85 -6.38
N THR A 375 -6.69 -4.71 -6.84
CA THR A 375 -6.06 -3.69 -5.98
C THR A 375 -7.04 -3.18 -4.93
N SER A 376 -8.25 -2.79 -5.34
CA SER A 376 -9.26 -2.24 -4.43
C SER A 376 -9.70 -3.25 -3.36
N ILE A 377 -9.83 -4.54 -3.72
CA ILE A 377 -10.12 -5.62 -2.76
C ILE A 377 -8.92 -5.85 -1.84
N GLY A 378 -7.71 -5.84 -2.37
CA GLY A 378 -6.48 -5.93 -1.60
C GLY A 378 -6.33 -4.83 -0.56
N LEU A 379 -6.70 -3.59 -0.90
CA LEU A 379 -6.70 -2.46 0.02
C LEU A 379 -7.74 -2.63 1.13
N LEU A 380 -8.91 -3.17 0.81
CA LEU A 380 -9.91 -3.53 1.82
C LEU A 380 -9.38 -4.64 2.74
N MET A 381 -8.72 -5.66 2.20
CA MET A 381 -8.08 -6.72 2.98
C MET A 381 -7.04 -6.17 3.95
N GLU A 382 -6.22 -5.23 3.49
CA GLU A 382 -5.21 -4.58 4.32
C GLU A 382 -5.86 -3.73 5.42
N SER A 383 -6.89 -2.95 5.08
CA SER A 383 -7.66 -2.18 6.07
C SER A 383 -8.29 -3.08 7.14
N LEU A 384 -8.81 -4.26 6.76
CA LEU A 384 -9.34 -5.24 7.70
C LEU A 384 -8.23 -5.80 8.60
N LYS A 385 -7.06 -6.15 8.05
CA LYS A 385 -5.91 -6.64 8.85
C LYS A 385 -5.42 -5.62 9.88
N ILE A 386 -5.28 -4.35 9.49
CA ILE A 386 -4.85 -3.26 10.39
C ILE A 386 -5.81 -3.15 11.57
N ARG A 387 -7.11 -3.24 11.28
CA ARG A 387 -8.17 -3.17 12.27
C ARG A 387 -8.19 -4.39 13.19
N ASP A 388 -8.07 -5.60 12.64
CA ASP A 388 -8.01 -6.84 13.42
C ASP A 388 -6.86 -6.80 14.45
N LYS A 389 -5.69 -6.29 14.04
CA LYS A 389 -4.55 -6.09 14.96
C LYS A 389 -4.86 -5.11 16.10
N LYS A 390 -5.52 -3.99 15.80
CA LYS A 390 -5.90 -2.99 16.83
C LYS A 390 -6.85 -3.57 17.87
N LEU A 391 -7.80 -4.43 17.46
CA LEU A 391 -8.73 -5.07 18.38
C LEU A 391 -8.00 -6.02 19.34
N ASN A 392 -7.10 -6.86 18.82
CA ASN A 392 -6.32 -7.78 19.65
C ASN A 392 -5.45 -7.02 20.68
N THR A 393 -4.83 -5.90 20.29
CA THR A 393 -4.03 -5.09 21.24
C THR A 393 -4.85 -4.43 22.36
N VAL A 394 -6.16 -4.22 22.16
CA VAL A 394 -7.04 -3.63 23.18
C VAL A 394 -7.54 -4.70 24.15
N GLU A 395 -7.80 -5.93 23.67
CA GLU A 395 -8.20 -7.07 24.49
C GLU A 395 -7.08 -7.57 25.42
N ASP A 396 -5.80 -7.39 25.04
CA ASP A 396 -4.63 -7.76 25.85
C ASP A 396 -4.25 -6.71 26.92
N THR A 397 -5.04 -5.67 27.13
CA THR A 397 -4.80 -4.74 28.26
C THR A 397 -5.23 -5.44 29.56
N PRO A 398 -4.34 -5.76 30.52
CA PRO A 398 -4.75 -6.40 31.75
C PRO A 398 -5.70 -5.46 32.49
N VAL A 399 -6.92 -5.92 32.72
CA VAL A 399 -7.83 -5.32 33.69
C VAL A 399 -7.10 -5.35 35.02
N LEU A 400 -6.63 -4.20 35.50
CA LEU A 400 -6.18 -4.05 36.87
C LEU A 400 -7.33 -4.52 37.76
N GLU A 401 -7.21 -5.73 38.31
CA GLU A 401 -8.09 -6.22 39.34
C GLU A 401 -8.08 -5.19 40.47
N LYS A 402 -9.24 -4.56 40.67
CA LYS A 402 -9.46 -3.75 41.86
C LYS A 402 -9.40 -4.71 43.05
N GLU A 403 -8.32 -4.64 43.82
CA GLU A 403 -8.22 -5.30 45.11
C GLU A 403 -9.47 -4.95 45.94
N GLN A 404 -10.21 -5.99 46.32
CA GLN A 404 -11.29 -5.88 47.29
C GLN A 404 -10.68 -5.76 48.68
N PRO A 405 -11.19 -4.87 49.56
CA PRO A 405 -10.68 -4.74 50.92
C PRO A 405 -11.11 -5.96 51.74
N GLU A 406 -10.13 -6.68 52.29
CA GLU A 406 -10.38 -7.78 53.23
C GLU A 406 -11.06 -7.29 54.52
N ASN A 407 -11.99 -8.12 54.97
CA ASN A 407 -12.86 -7.95 56.12
C ASN A 407 -12.11 -7.78 57.44
N ALA A 408 -12.36 -6.66 58.11
CA ALA A 408 -12.16 -6.51 59.55
C ALA A 408 -13.48 -6.82 60.29
N ALA A 409 -13.60 -8.01 60.88
CA ALA A 409 -14.55 -8.28 61.97
C ALA A 409 -14.24 -9.62 62.67
N ALA A 410 -13.47 -9.58 63.75
CA ALA A 410 -13.64 -10.53 64.84
C ALA A 410 -13.12 -9.94 66.17
N GLN A 411 -14.02 -9.95 67.15
CA GLN A 411 -13.82 -9.86 68.60
C GLN A 411 -13.87 -8.47 69.25
N ALA A 412 -15.11 -8.12 69.62
CA ALA A 412 -15.42 -7.24 70.74
C ALA A 412 -15.47 -8.05 72.06
N ALA A 413 -14.80 -7.52 73.09
CA ALA A 413 -15.00 -7.70 74.53
C ALA A 413 -13.75 -7.09 75.22
N ILE A 414 -13.73 -6.24 76.26
CA ILE A 414 -14.68 -5.76 77.26
C ILE A 414 -14.05 -4.48 77.88
N GLU A 415 -14.90 -3.48 78.15
CA GLU A 415 -14.91 -2.47 79.23
C GLU A 415 -13.68 -1.63 79.68
N THR A 416 -13.94 -0.31 79.64
CA THR A 416 -13.66 0.75 80.64
C THR A 416 -12.26 0.93 81.24
N SER A 417 -11.62 2.07 80.97
CA SER A 417 -11.56 3.22 81.89
C SER A 417 -10.45 4.21 81.48
N GLN A 418 -10.79 5.50 81.49
CA GLN A 418 -9.90 6.68 81.43
C GLN A 418 -8.99 6.75 82.70
N PRO A 419 -7.88 7.54 82.76
CA PRO A 419 -7.82 8.92 82.28
C PRO A 419 -6.50 9.47 81.67
N ALA A 420 -6.70 10.65 81.09
CA ALA A 420 -5.84 11.72 80.57
C ALA A 420 -4.68 12.18 81.50
N PRO A 421 -4.02 13.35 81.28
CA PRO A 421 -3.41 13.96 80.08
C PRO A 421 -1.97 14.49 80.39
N GLN A 422 -1.27 15.04 79.38
CA GLN A 422 -0.33 16.20 79.49
C GLN A 422 0.13 16.56 78.06
N GLU A 423 -0.31 17.66 77.43
CA GLU A 423 0.27 19.03 77.49
C GLU A 423 1.81 18.99 77.50
N VAL A 424 2.55 19.63 76.57
CA VAL A 424 2.66 21.08 76.35
C VAL A 424 3.15 21.38 74.92
N ALA A 425 2.77 22.56 74.43
CA ALA A 425 2.93 23.12 73.08
C ALA A 425 4.34 23.74 72.78
N PRO A 426 4.48 24.79 71.94
CA PRO A 426 4.80 24.71 70.50
C PRO A 426 6.06 25.54 70.14
N ILE A 427 6.68 25.35 68.96
CA ILE A 427 7.53 26.41 68.37
C ILE A 427 7.28 26.55 66.86
N GLN A 428 7.10 27.82 66.49
CA GLN A 428 6.64 28.40 65.24
C GLN A 428 7.69 28.39 64.10
N GLU A 429 7.13 28.36 62.89
CA GLU A 429 7.46 29.08 61.65
C GLU A 429 8.78 29.85 61.52
N GLN A 430 9.42 29.69 60.35
CA GLN A 430 9.81 30.81 59.47
C GLN A 430 10.28 30.31 58.08
N GLN A 431 9.47 30.60 57.05
CA GLN A 431 9.94 31.05 55.72
C GLN A 431 9.92 32.60 55.74
N PRO A 432 10.38 33.39 54.73
CA PRO A 432 10.78 33.06 53.34
C PRO A 432 12.05 33.81 52.86
N ARG A 433 12.47 33.59 51.59
CA ARG A 433 12.95 34.67 50.70
C ARG A 433 13.13 34.22 49.25
N GLU A 434 12.37 34.85 48.36
CA GLU A 434 12.66 35.02 46.94
C GLU A 434 13.66 36.17 46.75
N GLU A 435 14.47 36.13 45.68
CA GLU A 435 15.09 37.33 45.11
C GLU A 435 15.25 37.18 43.58
N GLN A 436 14.76 38.21 42.88
CA GLN A 436 14.87 38.46 41.45
C GLN A 436 16.21 39.14 41.14
N HIS A 437 16.77 38.97 39.94
CA HIS A 437 17.64 39.98 39.32
C HIS A 437 17.58 39.98 37.80
N GLU A 438 17.54 41.19 37.26
CA GLU A 438 17.34 41.59 35.87
C GLU A 438 18.66 41.96 35.15
N ASN A 439 18.66 41.77 33.83
CA ASN A 439 19.38 42.49 32.74
C ASN A 439 20.91 42.47 32.59
N LYS A 440 21.37 42.01 31.40
CA LYS A 440 22.34 42.72 30.52
C LYS A 440 22.42 42.18 29.09
N LYS A 441 22.48 43.12 28.14
CA LYS A 441 22.62 42.99 26.67
C LYS A 441 23.98 42.41 26.25
N ALA A 442 23.98 41.53 25.23
CA ALA A 442 25.09 41.35 24.29
C ALA A 442 24.58 40.76 22.97
N ALA A 443 24.85 41.45 21.86
CA ALA A 443 24.49 41.03 20.50
C ALA A 443 25.32 39.81 20.07
N LYS A 444 24.66 38.71 19.67
CA LYS A 444 25.27 37.54 19.06
C LYS A 444 24.97 37.54 17.56
N LEU A 445 26.03 37.55 16.76
CA LEU A 445 26.03 37.39 15.30
C LEU A 445 25.44 36.02 14.91
N THR A 446 24.52 36.02 13.96
CA THR A 446 23.82 34.84 13.46
C THR A 446 24.66 34.05 12.45
N PHE A 447 24.54 32.72 12.54
CA PHE A 447 25.21 31.65 11.77
C PHE A 447 25.25 31.84 10.23
N GLY A 448 24.40 32.69 9.65
CA GLY A 448 24.39 33.01 8.22
C GLY A 448 25.49 33.96 7.71
N GLN A 449 26.16 34.71 8.59
CA GLN A 449 27.21 35.66 8.17
C GLN A 449 28.61 35.04 8.08
N SER A 450 28.86 33.94 8.80
CA SER A 450 30.12 33.17 8.72
C SER A 450 30.24 32.33 7.43
N LEU A 451 29.12 32.06 6.74
CA LEU A 451 29.10 31.19 5.56
C LEU A 451 29.41 31.97 4.27
N MET A 452 29.01 33.24 4.19
CA MET A 452 29.29 34.09 3.02
C MET A 452 30.75 34.54 2.92
N GLU A 453 31.48 34.68 4.03
CA GLU A 453 32.92 34.97 3.99
C GLU A 453 33.78 33.76 3.60
N LYS A 454 33.31 32.54 3.84
CA LYS A 454 34.01 31.30 3.42
C LYS A 454 33.82 30.97 1.95
N VAL A 455 32.67 31.32 1.36
CA VAL A 455 32.42 31.14 -0.08
C VAL A 455 33.20 32.16 -0.92
N LYS A 456 33.40 33.37 -0.40
CA LYS A 456 34.15 34.41 -1.12
C LYS A 456 35.66 34.10 -1.20
N LYS A 457 36.23 33.49 -0.16
CA LYS A 457 37.64 33.03 -0.15
C LYS A 457 37.92 31.83 -1.05
N PHE A 458 36.90 31.04 -1.41
CA PHE A 458 37.09 29.85 -2.25
C PHE A 458 37.14 30.19 -3.75
N PHE A 459 36.60 31.34 -4.18
CA PHE A 459 36.61 31.78 -5.59
C PHE A 459 37.77 32.75 -5.92
N GLU A 460 38.53 33.22 -4.93
CA GLU A 460 39.71 34.08 -5.15
C GLU A 460 41.05 33.29 -5.21
N GLU A 461 41.03 31.96 -4.99
CA GLU A 461 42.23 31.08 -5.06
C GLU A 461 42.27 30.16 -6.29
N VAL A 462 41.42 30.39 -7.29
CA VAL A 462 41.49 29.70 -8.59
C VAL A 462 41.54 30.73 -9.72
N GLU A 463 42.72 31.34 -9.85
CA GLU A 463 43.26 31.92 -11.10
C GLU A 463 44.77 31.66 -11.17
#